data_AF-A0A2N0DHC6-F1
#
_entry.id   AF-A0A2N0DHC6-F1
#
_cell.length_a   1.000
_cell.length_b   1.000
_cell.length_c   1.000
_cell.angle_alpha   90.00
_cell.angle_beta   90.00
_cell.angle_gamma   90.00
#
_symmetry.space_group_name_H-M   'P 1'
#
loop_
_entity.id
_entity.type
_entity.pdbx_description
1 polymer ?
#
loop_
_entity_poly.entity_id
_entity_poly.type
_entity_poly.pdbx_seq_one_letter_code
_entity_poly.pdbx_strand_id
1 'polypeptide(L)'
;MLIMDRDCKRGGEHFAIPTQGEVQGKLILLEIVAITCLREVLAWKNAFAVAALKKKVLRAMKEQCASFVQSSEEETAVLEYACEFFEAAKQEAATKAAAEPAETARSRTSSHG
;
A
#
# COMPACT_ATOMS: atom_id res chain seq x y z
N MET A 1 -6.02 38.97 -16.12
CA MET A 1 -5.65 37.75 -15.38
C MET A 1 -5.58 38.13 -13.92
N LEU A 2 -6.55 37.71 -13.11
CA LEU A 2 -6.50 37.92 -11.66
C LEU A 2 -5.40 37.01 -11.13
N ILE A 3 -4.23 37.57 -10.85
CA ILE A 3 -3.22 36.91 -10.03
C ILE A 3 -3.81 36.95 -8.62
N MET A 4 -4.56 35.89 -8.27
CA MET A 4 -4.85 35.61 -6.87
C MET A 4 -3.51 35.24 -6.23
N ASP A 5 -2.82 36.26 -5.73
CA ASP A 5 -1.81 36.06 -4.72
C ASP A 5 -2.55 35.37 -3.58
N ARG A 6 -2.31 34.07 -3.42
CA ARG A 6 -3.00 33.30 -2.39
C ARG A 6 -2.67 33.97 -1.06
N ASP A 7 -3.63 34.04 -0.15
CA ASP A 7 -3.41 34.37 1.27
C ASP A 7 -2.54 33.31 2.01
N CYS A 8 -1.64 32.64 1.29
CA CYS A 8 -0.58 31.83 1.82
C CYS A 8 0.54 32.76 2.28
N LYS A 9 0.35 33.41 3.44
CA LYS A 9 1.52 33.61 4.29
C LYS A 9 2.11 32.22 4.52
N ARG A 10 3.31 32.00 3.97
CA ARG A 10 4.16 30.85 4.27
C ARG A 10 4.43 30.89 5.77
N GLY A 11 3.56 30.28 6.58
CA GLY A 11 3.62 30.37 8.05
C GLY A 11 2.35 30.82 8.77
N GLY A 12 1.15 30.38 8.35
CA GLY A 12 0.02 30.24 9.28
C GLY A 12 -0.15 28.76 9.59
N GLU A 13 0.29 28.30 10.76
CA GLU A 13 0.53 26.88 11.08
C GLU A 13 -0.70 25.94 11.01
N HIS A 14 -1.92 26.41 10.73
CA HIS A 14 -3.12 25.57 10.87
C HIS A 14 -4.21 25.58 9.79
N PHE A 15 -4.22 26.42 8.74
CA PHE A 15 -5.42 26.51 7.85
C PHE A 15 -5.19 26.84 6.37
N ALA A 16 -4.07 26.44 5.75
CA ALA A 16 -4.03 26.44 4.29
C ALA A 16 -4.80 25.23 3.75
N ILE A 17 -5.90 25.45 3.02
CA ILE A 17 -6.54 24.38 2.24
C ILE A 17 -5.45 23.81 1.31
N PRO A 18 -5.14 22.51 1.39
CA PRO A 18 -4.05 21.94 0.62
C PRO A 18 -4.33 22.10 -0.88
N THR A 19 -3.27 22.37 -1.64
CA THR A 19 -3.34 22.29 -3.10
C THR A 19 -3.70 20.88 -3.54
N GLN A 20 -4.31 20.75 -4.72
CA GLN A 20 -4.54 19.45 -5.34
C GLN A 20 -3.24 18.64 -5.46
N GLY A 21 -2.12 19.28 -5.80
CA GLY A 21 -0.81 18.64 -5.88
C GLY A 21 -0.31 18.10 -4.53
N GLU A 22 -0.53 18.82 -3.43
CA GLU A 22 -0.20 18.35 -2.08
C GLU A 22 -1.07 17.15 -1.66
N VAL A 23 -2.37 17.16 -1.97
CA VAL A 23 -3.25 16.03 -1.69
C VAL A 23 -2.86 14.81 -2.51
N GLN A 24 -2.69 14.97 -3.82
CA GLN A 24 -2.29 13.88 -4.73
C GLN A 24 -0.92 13.32 -4.36
N GLY A 25 0.06 14.18 -4.07
CA GLY A 25 1.40 13.73 -3.65
C GLY A 25 1.38 12.91 -2.37
N LYS A 26 0.55 13.29 -1.39
CA LYS A 26 0.37 12.51 -0.15
C LYS A 26 -0.29 11.16 -0.41
N LEU A 27 -1.32 11.11 -1.26
CA LEU A 27 -2.00 9.85 -1.61
C LEU A 27 -1.05 8.89 -2.32
N ILE A 28 -0.30 9.37 -3.32
CA ILE A 28 0.69 8.57 -4.07
C ILE A 28 1.78 8.04 -3.13
N LEU A 29 2.30 8.87 -2.21
CA LEU A 29 3.28 8.43 -1.22
C LEU A 29 2.75 7.28 -0.36
N LEU A 30 1.53 7.43 0.17
CA LEU A 30 0.89 6.40 0.99
C LEU A 30 0.66 5.11 0.20
N GLU A 31 0.24 5.22 -1.07
CA GLU A 31 0.06 4.09 -1.97
C GLU A 31 1.38 3.34 -2.19
N ILE A 32 2.45 4.04 -2.58
CA ILE A 32 3.77 3.44 -2.82
C ILE A 32 4.27 2.72 -1.57
N VAL A 33 4.17 3.37 -0.40
CA VAL A 33 4.61 2.77 0.87
C VAL A 33 3.77 1.54 1.20
N ALA A 34 2.44 1.63 1.07
CA ALA A 34 1.54 0.52 1.36
C ALA A 34 1.80 -0.69 0.44
N ILE A 35 1.91 -0.49 -0.88
CA ILE A 35 2.21 -1.56 -1.84
C ILE A 35 3.57 -2.19 -1.52
N THR A 36 4.60 -1.37 -1.33
CA THR A 36 5.96 -1.87 -1.09
C THR A 36 5.99 -2.74 0.17
N CYS A 37 5.46 -2.23 1.28
CA CYS A 37 5.43 -2.98 2.54
C CYS A 37 4.56 -4.24 2.43
N LEU A 38 3.40 -4.15 1.79
CA LEU A 38 2.50 -5.30 1.64
C LEU A 38 3.16 -6.40 0.79
N ARG A 39 3.80 -6.06 -0.33
CA ARG A 39 4.53 -7.01 -1.17
C ARG A 39 5.62 -7.75 -0.41
N GLU A 40 6.45 -7.01 0.32
CA GLU A 40 7.50 -7.61 1.14
C GLU A 40 6.89 -8.57 2.17
N VAL A 41 5.85 -8.14 2.90
CA VAL A 41 5.17 -8.99 3.89
C VAL A 41 4.54 -10.25 3.26
N LEU A 42 3.99 -10.14 2.04
CA LEU A 42 3.36 -11.25 1.34
C LEU A 42 4.37 -12.27 0.81
N ALA A 43 5.56 -11.83 0.39
CA ALA A 43 6.60 -12.72 -0.15
C ALA A 43 7.03 -13.81 0.84
N TRP A 44 7.01 -13.53 2.15
CA TRP A 44 7.47 -14.44 3.20
C TRP A 44 6.36 -15.25 3.88
N LYS A 45 5.09 -15.02 3.53
CA LYS A 45 3.94 -15.63 4.21
C LYS A 45 3.36 -16.81 3.42
N ASN A 46 2.95 -17.85 4.15
CA ASN A 46 2.16 -18.93 3.56
C ASN A 46 0.72 -18.49 3.25
N ALA A 47 0.02 -19.26 2.41
CA ALA A 47 -1.32 -18.93 1.91
C ALA A 47 -2.36 -18.68 3.03
N PHE A 48 -2.30 -19.42 4.14
CA PHE A 48 -3.20 -19.22 5.28
C PHE A 48 -2.96 -17.87 5.95
N ALA A 49 -1.69 -17.51 6.19
CA ALA A 49 -1.32 -16.23 6.77
C ALA A 49 -1.68 -15.05 5.85
N VAL A 50 -1.55 -15.22 4.54
CA VAL A 50 -1.98 -14.24 3.53
C VAL A 50 -3.50 -14.03 3.57
N ALA A 51 -4.29 -15.11 3.59
CA ALA A 51 -5.75 -15.02 3.67
C ALA A 51 -6.22 -14.35 4.97
N ALA A 52 -5.58 -14.69 6.11
CA ALA A 52 -5.86 -14.06 7.39
C ALA A 52 -5.52 -12.56 7.39
N LEU A 53 -4.42 -12.17 6.74
CA LEU A 53 -4.05 -10.76 6.57
C LEU A 53 -5.07 -10.01 5.70
N LYS A 54 -5.47 -10.58 4.56
CA LYS A 54 -6.52 -10.00 3.70
C LYS A 54 -7.80 -9.73 4.49
N LYS A 55 -8.27 -10.71 5.26
CA LYS A 55 -9.47 -10.56 6.10
C LYS A 55 -9.32 -9.44 7.13
N LYS A 56 -8.15 -9.29 7.76
CA LYS A 56 -7.88 -8.21 8.71
C LYS A 56 -7.91 -6.84 8.04
N VAL A 57 -7.30 -6.71 6.85
CA VAL A 57 -7.30 -5.46 6.08
C VAL A 57 -8.71 -5.06 5.69
N LEU A 58 -9.50 -5.97 5.11
CA LEU A 58 -10.87 -5.68 4.69
C LEU A 58 -11.78 -5.30 5.86
N ARG A 59 -11.61 -5.96 7.01
CA ARG A 59 -12.34 -5.59 8.23
C ARG A 59 -11.96 -4.19 8.70
N ALA A 60 -10.67 -3.87 8.77
CA ALA A 60 -10.20 -2.55 9.16
C ALA A 60 -10.70 -1.46 8.19
N MET A 61 -10.70 -1.74 6.88
CA MET A 61 -11.28 -0.85 5.87
C MET A 61 -12.75 -0.60 6.14
N LYS A 62 -13.56 -1.65 6.34
CA LYS A 62 -14.99 -1.51 6.66
C LYS A 62 -15.23 -0.67 7.92
N GLU A 63 -14.46 -0.92 8.98
CA GLU A 63 -14.56 -0.18 10.25
C GLU A 63 -14.19 1.31 10.09
N GLN A 64 -13.13 1.61 9.36
CA GLN A 64 -12.67 3.00 9.16
C GLN A 64 -13.56 3.77 8.17
N CYS A 65 -13.98 3.11 7.08
CA CYS A 65 -14.82 3.70 6.03
C CYS A 65 -16.24 4.02 6.52
N ALA A 66 -16.76 3.27 7.50
CA ALA A 66 -18.06 3.55 8.10
C ALA A 66 -18.19 4.98 8.67
N SER A 67 -17.08 5.66 8.93
CA SER A 67 -17.09 7.04 9.45
C SER A 67 -17.30 8.13 8.41
N PHE A 68 -17.09 7.84 7.11
CA PHE A 68 -17.13 8.86 6.06
C PHE A 68 -17.86 8.44 4.78
N VAL A 69 -18.10 7.15 4.59
CA VAL A 69 -18.92 6.63 3.49
C VAL A 69 -20.39 6.96 3.76
N GLN A 70 -21.08 7.52 2.76
CA GLN A 70 -22.45 8.00 2.86
C GLN A 70 -23.46 7.04 2.24
N SER A 71 -23.00 6.07 1.44
CA SER A 71 -23.85 5.09 0.77
C SER A 71 -23.28 3.67 0.78
N SER A 72 -24.15 2.67 0.63
CA SER A 72 -23.72 1.27 0.47
C SER A 72 -22.92 1.02 -0.81
N GLU A 73 -23.15 1.83 -1.85
CA GLU A 73 -22.42 1.77 -3.11
C GLU A 73 -20.97 2.21 -2.92
N GLU A 74 -20.76 3.34 -2.24
CA GLU A 74 -19.42 3.81 -1.85
C GLU A 74 -18.70 2.80 -0.95
N GLU A 75 -19.40 2.16 0.00
CA GLU A 75 -18.79 1.12 0.84
C GLU A 75 -18.32 -0.06 0.00
N THR A 76 -19.17 -0.50 -0.94
CA THR A 76 -18.88 -1.60 -1.86
C THR A 76 -17.67 -1.27 -2.74
N ALA A 77 -17.67 -0.10 -3.38
CA ALA A 77 -16.58 0.34 -4.24
C ALA A 77 -15.23 0.39 -3.50
N VAL A 78 -15.21 0.87 -2.25
CA VAL A 78 -13.98 0.92 -1.45
C VAL A 78 -13.50 -0.49 -1.08
N LEU A 79 -14.41 -1.41 -0.74
CA LEU A 79 -14.06 -2.79 -0.40
C LEU A 79 -13.59 -3.60 -1.61
N GLU A 80 -14.19 -3.36 -2.78
CA GLU A 80 -13.75 -3.93 -4.07
C GLU A 80 -12.34 -3.46 -4.41
N TYR A 81 -12.11 -2.15 -4.37
CA TYR A 81 -10.77 -1.60 -4.59
C TYR A 81 -9.74 -2.16 -3.61
N ALA A 82 -10.07 -2.26 -2.32
CA ALA A 82 -9.17 -2.87 -1.33
C ALA A 82 -8.85 -4.34 -1.64
N CYS A 83 -9.83 -5.09 -2.18
CA CYS A 83 -9.62 -6.45 -2.63
C CYS A 83 -8.67 -6.52 -3.83
N GLU A 84 -8.92 -5.71 -4.86
CA GLU A 84 -8.10 -5.65 -6.08
C GLU A 84 -6.65 -5.27 -5.75
N PHE A 85 -6.47 -4.24 -4.91
CA PHE A 85 -5.17 -3.79 -4.44
C PHE A 85 -4.38 -4.90 -3.74
N PHE A 86 -5.05 -5.66 -2.87
CA PHE A 86 -4.42 -6.77 -2.15
C PHE A 86 -4.02 -7.91 -3.09
N GLU A 87 -4.89 -8.25 -4.05
CA GLU A 87 -4.61 -9.30 -5.03
C GLU A 87 -3.45 -8.91 -5.96
N ALA A 88 -3.39 -7.65 -6.40
CA ALA A 88 -2.28 -7.14 -7.19
C ALA A 88 -0.95 -7.26 -6.42
N ALA A 89 -0.90 -6.83 -5.15
CA ALA A 89 0.28 -6.97 -4.32
C ALA A 89 0.70 -8.43 -4.11
N LYS A 90 -0.27 -9.34 -3.95
CA LYS A 90 -0.01 -10.78 -3.83
C LYS A 90 0.60 -11.36 -5.11
N GLN A 91 0.06 -10.98 -6.26
CA GLN A 91 0.55 -11.42 -7.56
C GLN A 91 2.00 -10.97 -7.78
N GLU A 92 2.29 -9.70 -7.51
CA GLU A 92 3.64 -9.16 -7.66
C GLU A 92 4.65 -9.76 -6.68
N ALA A 93 4.22 -10.08 -5.45
CA ALA A 93 5.05 -10.77 -4.46
C ALA A 93 5.43 -12.19 -4.92
N ALA A 94 4.48 -12.92 -5.51
CA ALA A 94 4.72 -14.26 -6.06
C ALA A 94 5.72 -14.23 -7.23
N THR A 95 5.66 -13.21 -8.09
CA THR A 95 6.62 -13.04 -9.19
C THR A 95 8.04 -12.77 -8.70
N LYS A 96 8.22 -11.99 -7.62
CA LYS A 96 9.54 -11.75 -7.00
C LYS A 96 10.12 -13.01 -6.37
N ALA A 97 9.32 -13.78 -5.64
CA ALA A 97 9.78 -15.03 -5.01
C ALA A 97 10.25 -16.09 -6.03
N ALA A 98 9.67 -16.09 -7.24
CA ALA A 98 10.10 -16.96 -8.33
C ALA A 98 11.41 -16.52 -9.02
N ALA A 99 11.86 -15.27 -8.80
CA ALA A 99 13.02 -14.66 -9.45
C ALA A 99 14.30 -14.69 -8.60
N GLU A 100 14.26 -15.17 -7.35
CA GLU A 100 15.45 -15.44 -6.54
C GLU A 100 15.83 -16.93 -6.60
N PRO A 101 16.74 -17.35 -7.50
CA PRO A 101 17.26 -18.71 -7.47
C PRO A 101 18.33 -18.85 -6.39
N ALA A 102 18.05 -19.62 -5.35
CA ALA A 102 18.96 -20.54 -4.66
C ALA A 102 20.49 -20.24 -4.72
N GLU A 103 20.93 -19.10 -4.19
CA GLU A 103 22.36 -18.79 -4.07
C GLU A 103 22.85 -19.04 -2.63
N THR A 104 22.74 -20.28 -2.14
CA THR A 104 23.35 -20.64 -0.83
C THR A 104 23.79 -22.11 -0.69
N ALA A 105 23.97 -22.84 -1.80
CA ALA A 105 24.34 -24.27 -1.74
C ALA A 105 25.62 -24.65 -2.50
N ARG A 106 26.56 -23.73 -2.73
CA ARG A 106 27.89 -24.04 -3.29
C ARG A 106 29.02 -23.30 -2.57
N SER A 107 29.36 -23.73 -1.36
CA SER A 107 30.68 -23.46 -0.75
C SER A 107 30.95 -24.44 0.39
N ARG A 108 31.01 -25.74 0.09
CA ARG A 108 31.60 -26.76 0.99
C ARG A 108 32.24 -27.90 0.20
N THR A 109 33.21 -27.60 -0.65
CA THR A 109 34.21 -28.58 -1.10
C THR A 109 35.51 -27.85 -1.41
N SER A 110 36.34 -27.63 -0.40
CA SER A 110 37.79 -27.44 -0.56
C SER A 110 38.47 -27.43 0.82
N SER A 111 38.77 -28.61 1.35
CA SER A 111 39.93 -28.79 2.23
C SER A 111 40.29 -30.28 2.30
N HIS A 112 41.15 -30.74 1.40
CA HIS A 112 42.11 -31.81 1.69
C HIS A 112 43.22 -31.74 0.66
N GLY A 113 44.34 -31.18 1.10
CA GLY A 113 45.67 -31.27 0.53
C GLY A 113 46.64 -31.39 1.68
#